data_AF-A0A560SNP9-F1
#
_entry.id   AF-A0A560SNP9-F1
#
_cell.length_a   1.000
_cell.length_b   1.000
_cell.length_c   1.000
_cell.angle_alpha   90.00
_cell.angle_beta   90.00
_cell.angle_gamma   90.00
#
_symmetry.space_group_name_H-M   'P 1'
#
loop_
_entity.id
_entity.type
_entity.pdbx_description
1 polymer ?
#
loop_
_entity_poly.entity_id
_entity_poly.type
_entity_poly.pdbx_seq_one_letter_code
_entity_poly.pdbx_strand_id
1 'polypeptide(L)'
;MLRTCYGPTESTTFATYYPLCELRDEDTALPIGFPIQNTRVYLIDQGRLCEQGQSGEVCLAGPGLSPGYLGLPDVNRERFFECLIGEHQERLYRTGD
;
A
#
# COMPACT_ATOMS: atom_id res chain seq x y z
N MET A 1 3.96 -20.58 -12.41
CA MET A 1 2.66 -19.86 -12.30
C MET A 1 2.96 -18.37 -12.44
N LEU A 2 2.26 -17.66 -13.32
CA LEU A 2 2.53 -16.25 -13.62
C LEU A 2 1.73 -15.32 -12.69
N ARG A 3 2.34 -14.22 -12.26
CA ARG A 3 1.77 -13.25 -11.32
C ARG A 3 2.14 -11.83 -11.75
N THR A 4 1.26 -10.86 -11.47
CA THR A 4 1.65 -9.45 -11.41
C THR A 4 2.05 -9.11 -9.98
N CYS A 5 2.96 -8.16 -9.82
CA CYS A 5 3.38 -7.65 -8.53
C CYS A 5 3.37 -6.12 -8.57
N TYR A 6 3.01 -5.50 -7.46
CA TYR A 6 3.06 -4.06 -7.27
C TYR A 6 3.76 -3.77 -5.95
N GLY A 7 4.58 -2.72 -5.90
CA GLY A 7 5.22 -2.27 -4.69
C GLY A 7 6.26 -1.18 -4.96
N PRO A 8 6.28 -0.10 -4.19
CA PRO A 8 7.32 0.91 -4.27
C PRO A 8 8.62 0.43 -3.59
N THR A 9 9.73 1.12 -3.85
CA THR A 9 11.03 0.83 -3.22
C THR A 9 10.95 0.93 -1.70
N GLU A 10 10.15 1.86 -1.20
CA GLU A 10 9.95 2.14 0.22
C GLU A 10 9.24 1.01 0.96
N SER A 11 8.69 0.00 0.26
CA SER A 11 8.11 -1.21 0.85
C SER A 11 8.87 -2.49 0.46
N THR A 12 10.13 -2.39 0.05
CA THR A 12 10.99 -3.54 -0.31
C THR A 12 10.51 -4.33 -1.53
N THR A 13 10.40 -3.65 -2.68
CA THR A 13 10.13 -4.21 -4.02
C THR A 13 8.67 -4.59 -4.29
N PHE A 14 8.06 -5.46 -3.50
CA PHE A 14 6.69 -5.91 -3.72
C PHE A 14 5.87 -5.77 -2.45
N ALA A 15 4.71 -5.14 -2.55
CA ALA A 15 3.72 -5.01 -1.49
C ALA A 15 2.50 -5.91 -1.75
N THR A 16 2.13 -6.10 -3.02
CA THR A 16 0.98 -6.90 -3.43
C THR A 16 1.31 -7.81 -4.61
N TYR A 17 0.50 -8.85 -4.78
CA TYR A 17 0.55 -9.73 -5.94
C TYR A 17 -0.85 -10.15 -6.39
N TYR A 18 -0.97 -10.47 -7.68
CA TYR A 18 -2.18 -11.08 -8.24
C TYR A 18 -1.85 -12.31 -9.09
N PRO A 19 -2.45 -13.49 -8.82
CA PRO A 19 -2.28 -14.67 -9.67
C PRO A 19 -3.06 -14.51 -10.98
N LEU A 20 -2.36 -14.55 -12.12
CA LEU A 20 -3.03 -14.31 -13.41
C LEU A 20 -4.04 -15.39 -13.82
N CYS A 21 -4.02 -16.56 -13.18
CA CYS A 21 -5.06 -17.57 -13.38
C CYS A 21 -6.40 -17.21 -12.72
N GLU A 22 -6.44 -16.17 -11.87
CA GLU A 22 -7.67 -15.68 -11.24
C GLU A 22 -8.33 -14.55 -12.03
N LEU A 23 -7.66 -14.06 -13.09
CA LEU A 23 -8.20 -13.03 -13.96
C LEU A 23 -9.45 -13.53 -14.69
N ARG A 24 -10.49 -12.69 -14.73
CA ARG A 24 -11.76 -13.00 -15.40
C ARG A 24 -11.84 -12.25 -16.72
N ASP A 25 -12.54 -12.80 -17.69
CA ASP A 25 -12.71 -12.18 -19.02
C ASP A 25 -13.38 -10.80 -18.95
N GLU A 26 -14.15 -10.53 -17.90
CA GLU A 26 -14.83 -9.25 -17.64
C GLU A 26 -13.93 -8.18 -17.01
N ASP A 27 -12.73 -8.52 -16.54
CA ASP A 27 -11.82 -7.57 -15.90
C ASP A 27 -11.20 -6.65 -16.98
N THR A 28 -11.46 -5.35 -16.89
CA THR A 28 -10.97 -4.35 -17.86
C THR A 28 -9.55 -3.87 -17.57
N ALA A 29 -8.97 -4.26 -16.44
CA ALA A 29 -7.61 -3.92 -16.02
C ALA A 29 -7.03 -5.03 -15.13
N LEU A 30 -5.69 -5.12 -15.06
CA LEU A 30 -5.01 -6.06 -14.18
C LEU A 30 -5.05 -5.54 -12.73
N PRO A 31 -5.62 -6.27 -11.77
CA PRO A 31 -5.56 -5.88 -10.37
C PRO A 31 -4.13 -5.89 -9.84
N ILE A 32 -3.82 -4.98 -8.92
CA ILE A 32 -2.58 -5.06 -8.11
C ILE A 32 -2.67 -6.16 -7.04
N GLY A 33 -3.88 -6.67 -6.77
CA GLY A 33 -4.13 -7.90 -6.02
C GLY A 33 -4.07 -7.74 -4.51
N PHE A 34 -3.47 -8.72 -3.85
CA PHE A 34 -3.52 -8.91 -2.40
C PHE A 34 -2.18 -8.62 -1.72
N PRO A 35 -2.16 -8.13 -0.47
CA PRO A 35 -0.91 -7.92 0.26
C PRO A 35 -0.07 -9.19 0.38
N ILE A 36 1.25 -9.05 0.27
CA ILE A 36 2.18 -10.12 0.65
C ILE A 36 2.21 -10.28 2.19
N GLN A 37 2.85 -11.35 2.67
CA GLN A 37 2.93 -11.63 4.10
C GLN A 37 3.48 -10.43 4.89
N ASN A 38 2.85 -10.18 6.04
CA ASN A 38 3.18 -9.08 6.96
C ASN A 38 3.03 -7.67 6.35
N THR A 39 2.50 -7.52 5.13
CA THR A 39 2.19 -6.20 4.54
C THR A 39 0.71 -5.90 4.68
N ARG A 40 0.39 -4.64 4.95
CA ARG A 40 -0.98 -4.12 4.97
C ARG A 40 -1.10 -3.01 3.94
N VAL A 41 -2.21 -2.99 3.23
CA VAL A 41 -2.53 -1.99 2.21
C VAL A 41 -3.84 -1.35 2.62
N TYR A 42 -3.86 -0.02 2.69
CA TYR A 42 -5.02 0.77 3.05
C TYR A 42 -5.29 1.78 1.95
N LEU A 43 -6.56 2.12 1.76
CA LEU A 43 -6.96 3.29 0.99
C LEU A 43 -7.28 4.41 1.98
N ILE A 44 -6.56 5.51 1.88
CA ILE A 44 -6.67 6.63 2.82
C ILE A 44 -7.11 7.89 2.06
N ASP A 45 -8.18 8.53 2.53
CA ASP A 45 -8.59 9.86 2.06
C ASP A 45 -8.58 10.83 3.25
N GLN A 46 -7.89 11.97 3.08
CA GLN A 46 -7.76 13.02 4.11
C GLN A 46 -7.37 12.49 5.50
N GLY A 47 -6.54 11.44 5.55
CA GLY A 47 -6.08 10.83 6.80
C GLY A 47 -7.07 9.85 7.46
N ARG A 48 -8.12 9.42 6.74
CA ARG A 48 -9.11 8.45 7.19
C ARG A 48 -9.16 7.24 6.26
N LEU A 49 -9.46 6.07 6.83
CA LEU A 49 -9.67 4.84 6.06
C LEU A 49 -10.91 4.97 5.17
N CYS A 50 -10.76 4.65 3.90
CA CYS A 50 -11.86 4.62 2.94
C CYS A 50 -12.75 3.40 3.18
N GLU A 51 -14.04 3.55 2.90
CA GLU A 51 -14.97 2.43 2.87
C GLU A 51 -14.83 1.61 1.58
N GLN A 52 -15.43 0.42 1.56
CA GLN A 52 -15.41 -0.42 0.37
C GLN A 52 -16.01 0.31 -0.85
N GLY A 53 -15.27 0.33 -1.95
CA GLY A 53 -15.69 0.96 -3.21
C GLY A 53 -15.39 2.45 -3.31
N GLN A 54 -14.87 3.08 -2.25
CA GLN A 54 -14.37 4.46 -2.31
C GLN A 54 -12.94 4.51 -2.85
N SER A 55 -12.63 5.58 -3.57
CA SER A 55 -11.28 5.89 -4.00
C SER A 55 -10.53 6.67 -2.92
N GLY A 56 -9.27 6.33 -2.71
CA GLY A 56 -8.36 7.03 -1.83
C GLY A 56 -6.91 6.69 -2.19
N GLU A 57 -5.96 7.36 -1.54
CA GLU A 57 -4.55 7.11 -1.79
C GLU A 57 -4.14 5.73 -1.25
N VAL A 58 -3.39 4.98 -2.05
CA VAL A 58 -2.81 3.71 -1.61
C VAL A 58 -1.72 4.00 -0.57
N CYS A 59 -1.91 3.46 0.63
CA CYS A 59 -0.96 3.58 1.73
C CYS A 59 -0.53 2.19 2.21
N LEU A 60 0.76 2.03 2.50
CA LEU A 60 1.35 0.74 2.89
C LEU A 60 1.80 0.76 4.35
N ALA A 61 1.66 -0.38 5.03
CA ALA A 61 2.12 -0.57 6.42
C ALA A 61 2.80 -1.94 6.59
N GLY A 62 3.62 -2.05 7.64
CA GLY A 62 4.26 -3.31 8.05
C GLY A 62 5.78 -3.23 8.11
N PRO A 63 6.45 -4.33 8.51
CA PRO A 63 7.90 -4.37 8.71
C PRO A 63 8.70 -4.27 7.40
N GLY A 64 8.06 -4.39 6.23
CA GLY A 64 8.69 -4.19 4.93
C GLY A 64 8.91 -2.71 4.57
N LEU A 65 8.36 -1.77 5.35
CA LEU A 65 8.59 -0.35 5.14
C LEU A 65 10.04 0.05 5.45
N SER A 66 10.59 0.91 4.61
CA SER A 66 11.88 1.54 4.90
C SER A 66 11.79 2.43 6.15
N PRO A 67 12.92 2.66 6.85
CA PRO A 67 13.00 3.65 7.91
C PRO A 67 12.74 5.09 7.42
N GLY A 68 12.81 5.31 6.10
CA GLY A 68 12.67 6.59 5.43
C GLY A 68 13.86 6.92 4.53
N TYR A 69 13.84 8.12 3.97
CA TYR A 69 14.87 8.69 3.14
C TYR A 69 15.98 9.32 4.00
N LEU A 70 17.24 8.96 3.71
CA LEU A 70 18.40 9.46 4.45
C LEU A 70 18.57 10.97 4.25
N GLY A 71 18.67 11.73 5.35
CA GLY A 71 18.94 13.17 5.31
C GLY A 71 17.77 14.04 4.84
N LEU A 72 16.57 13.49 4.66
CA LEU A 72 15.38 14.20 4.17
C LEU A 72 14.21 14.14 5.17
N PRO A 73 14.34 14.79 6.36
CA PRO A 73 13.33 14.69 7.41
C PRO A 73 11.97 15.26 7.02
N ASP A 74 11.93 16.31 6.19
CA ASP A 74 10.67 16.92 5.75
C ASP A 74 9.88 15.98 4.83
N VAL A 75 10.58 15.38 3.86
CA VAL A 75 10.00 14.36 2.97
C VAL A 75 9.54 13.14 3.76
N ASN A 76 10.31 12.72 4.77
CA ASN A 76 9.92 11.62 5.64
C ASN A 76 8.62 11.90 6.39
N ARG A 77 8.42 13.11 6.91
CA ARG A 77 7.16 13.47 7.59
C ARG A 77 5.96 13.56 6.65
N GLU A 78 6.20 13.95 5.40
CA GLU A 78 5.15 14.02 4.38
C GLU A 78 4.72 12.62 3.92
N ARG A 79 5.71 11.75 3.67
CA ARG A 79 5.49 10.42 3.09
C ARG A 79 5.21 9.33 4.11
N PHE A 80 5.79 9.43 5.31
CA PHE A 80 5.57 8.47 6.39
C PHE A 80 4.83 9.14 7.54
N PHE A 81 3.65 8.63 7.88
CA PHE A 81 2.78 9.24 8.87
C PHE A 81 2.09 8.18 9.73
N GLU A 82 1.70 8.57 10.94
CA GLU A 82 0.90 7.73 11.82
C GLU A 82 -0.58 7.90 11.50
N CYS A 83 -1.30 6.78 11.38
CA CYS A 83 -2.74 6.76 11.14
C CYS A 83 -3.42 5.82 12.14
N LEU A 84 -4.58 6.22 12.65
CA LEU A 84 -5.40 5.37 13.51
C LEU A 84 -6.29 4.49 12.63
N ILE A 85 -6.04 3.18 12.64
CA ILE A 85 -6.82 2.18 11.92
C ILE A 85 -7.59 1.34 12.95
N GLY A 86 -8.88 1.61 13.10
CA GLY A 86 -9.67 1.07 14.20
C GLY A 86 -9.11 1.55 15.55
N GLU A 87 -8.62 0.64 16.37
CA GLU A 87 -8.02 0.94 17.68
C GLU A 87 -6.48 0.94 17.66
N HIS A 88 -5.85 0.73 16.50
CA HIS A 88 -4.40 0.58 16.38
C HIS A 88 -3.77 1.80 15.69
N GLN A 89 -2.68 2.33 16.25
CA GLN A 89 -1.80 3.25 15.53
C GLN A 89 -0.89 2.47 14.58
N GLU A 90 -0.88 2.86 13.32
CA GLU A 90 -0.07 2.27 12.27
C GLU A 90 0.78 3.35 11.60
N ARG A 91 2.07 3.06 11.43
CA ARG A 91 2.95 3.85 10.57
C ARG A 91 2.68 3.48 9.12
N LEU A 92 2.21 4.44 8.34
CA LEU A 92 1.87 4.29 6.93
C LEU A 92 2.88 5.01 6.03
N TYR A 93 3.07 4.48 4.82
CA TYR A 93 3.76 5.13 3.71
C TYR A 93 2.78 5.51 2.60
N ARG A 94 2.81 6.77 2.17
CA ARG A 94 2.07 7.34 1.04
C ARG A 94 2.74 6.99 -0.29
N THR A 95 2.12 6.12 -1.09
CA THR A 95 2.68 5.74 -2.39
C THR A 95 2.51 6.87 -3.43
N GLY A 96 1.47 7.69 -3.28
CA GLY A 96 1.04 8.67 -4.27
C GLY A 96 0.16 8.11 -5.38
N ASP A 97 -0.25 6.85 -5.28
CA ASP A 97 -1.21 6.19 -6.20
C ASP A 97 -2.66 6.31 -5.72
#